data_AF-A0A0C2M8M5-F1
#
_entry.id   AF-A0A0C2M8M5-F1
#
_cell.length_a   1.000
_cell.length_b   1.000
_cell.length_c   1.000
_cell.angle_alpha   90.00
_cell.angle_beta   90.00
_cell.angle_gamma   90.00
#
_symmetry.space_group_name_H-M   'P 1'
#
loop_
_entity.id
_entity.type
_entity.pdbx_description
1 polymer ?
#
loop_
_entity_poly.entity_id
_entity_poly.type
_entity_poly.pdbx_seq_one_letter_code
_entity_poly.pdbx_strand_id
1 'polypeptide(L)'
;MIGKNYTAKNLTSFFIDHVSTTESAKLLPFFKDIFTKANPGIPTSCVYTSGIKTISSLKILSNNSFDNFYVNFADGNGFATKKSLMACTLWDTSRNFKFTHYELENPLNLDIHSLPSLKRNLKEFIDDRHDL
;
A
#
# COMPACT_ATOMS: atom_id res chain seq x y z
N MET A 1 -13.93 -29.54 6.38
CA MET A 1 -14.02 -28.82 5.10
C MET A 1 -12.65 -28.27 4.76
N ILE A 2 -12.17 -28.49 3.54
CA ILE A 2 -10.90 -27.92 3.07
C ILE A 2 -11.23 -26.51 2.57
N GLY A 3 -10.81 -25.49 3.31
CA GLY A 3 -11.00 -24.09 2.89
C GLY A 3 -10.15 -23.76 1.67
N LYS A 4 -10.70 -22.96 0.74
CA LYS A 4 -9.97 -22.47 -0.45
C LYS A 4 -9.16 -21.22 -0.09
N ASN A 5 -7.89 -21.19 -0.49
CA ASN A 5 -7.01 -20.05 -0.25
C ASN A 5 -6.95 -19.14 -1.49
N TYR A 6 -7.41 -17.90 -1.35
CA TYR A 6 -7.37 -16.90 -2.40
C TYR A 6 -6.20 -15.93 -2.18
N THR A 7 -5.46 -15.68 -3.25
CA THR A 7 -4.26 -14.85 -3.33
C THR A 7 -4.33 -13.99 -4.59
N ALA A 8 -3.43 -13.03 -4.74
CA ALA A 8 -3.34 -12.23 -5.96
C ALA A 8 -3.19 -13.09 -7.25
N LYS A 9 -2.62 -14.31 -7.15
CA LYS A 9 -2.41 -15.22 -8.29
C LYS A 9 -3.69 -15.87 -8.80
N ASN A 10 -4.65 -16.12 -7.91
CA ASN A 10 -5.93 -16.81 -8.21
C ASN A 10 -7.14 -15.93 -7.84
N LEU A 11 -6.95 -14.61 -7.87
CA LEU A 11 -7.98 -13.63 -7.56
C LEU A 11 -9.16 -13.70 -8.55
N THR A 12 -8.90 -14.09 -9.81
CA THR A 12 -9.97 -14.37 -10.79
C THR A 12 -10.94 -15.45 -10.29
N SER A 13 -10.43 -16.52 -9.68
CA SER A 13 -11.28 -17.58 -9.12
C SER A 13 -12.13 -17.05 -7.97
N PHE A 14 -11.61 -16.14 -7.14
CA PHE A 14 -12.40 -15.50 -6.08
C PHE A 14 -13.62 -14.76 -6.64
N PHE A 15 -13.44 -13.95 -7.68
CA PHE A 15 -14.55 -13.19 -8.28
C PHE A 15 -15.60 -14.10 -8.92
N ILE A 16 -15.18 -15.18 -9.58
CA ILE A 16 -16.09 -16.17 -10.16
C ILE A 16 -16.89 -16.87 -9.05
N ASP A 17 -16.21 -17.31 -7.99
CA ASP A 17 -16.83 -18.10 -6.92
C ASP A 17 -17.78 -17.28 -6.02
N HIS A 18 -17.52 -15.97 -5.82
CA HIS A 18 -18.19 -15.18 -4.78
C HIS A 18 -18.88 -13.89 -5.24
N VAL A 19 -18.52 -13.35 -6.41
CA VAL A 19 -19.03 -12.06 -6.88
C VAL A 19 -19.93 -12.23 -8.12
N SER A 20 -19.91 -13.41 -8.74
CA SER A 20 -20.78 -13.80 -9.87
C SER A 20 -20.76 -12.85 -11.08
N THR A 21 -19.74 -11.99 -11.19
CA THR A 21 -19.57 -11.06 -12.31
C THR A 21 -18.25 -11.36 -13.02
N THR A 22 -18.36 -11.92 -14.22
CA THR A 22 -17.25 -12.04 -15.18
C THR A 22 -16.65 -10.68 -15.51
N GLU A 23 -17.40 -9.58 -15.40
CA GLU A 23 -16.93 -8.22 -15.67
C GLU A 23 -15.82 -7.74 -14.71
N SER A 24 -15.95 -7.95 -13.40
CA SER A 24 -14.88 -7.59 -12.44
C SER A 24 -13.62 -8.41 -12.66
N ALA A 25 -13.76 -9.68 -13.08
CA ALA A 25 -12.63 -10.51 -13.46
C ALA A 25 -11.91 -10.00 -14.72
N LYS A 26 -12.61 -9.32 -15.64
CA LYS A 26 -12.00 -8.68 -16.82
C LYS A 26 -11.20 -7.43 -16.49
N LEU A 27 -11.39 -6.81 -15.31
CA LEU A 27 -10.59 -5.66 -14.88
C LEU A 27 -9.22 -6.07 -14.31
N LEU A 28 -9.06 -7.32 -13.87
CA LEU A 28 -7.82 -7.82 -13.25
C LEU A 28 -6.56 -7.70 -14.12
N PRO A 29 -6.60 -7.98 -15.43
CA PRO A 29 -5.45 -7.77 -16.31
C PRO A 29 -5.00 -6.30 -16.36
N PHE A 30 -5.93 -5.34 -16.38
CA PHE A 30 -5.58 -3.91 -16.43
C PHE A 30 -4.78 -3.44 -15.22
N PHE A 31 -5.04 -4.00 -14.03
CA PHE A 31 -4.29 -3.64 -12.83
C PHE A 31 -2.88 -4.25 -12.79
N LYS A 32 -2.61 -5.32 -13.54
CA LYS A 32 -1.27 -5.93 -13.56
C LYS A 32 -0.24 -5.03 -14.23
N ASP A 33 -0.67 -4.21 -15.18
CA ASP A 33 0.22 -3.35 -15.96
C ASP A 33 0.47 -1.97 -15.32
N ILE A 34 -0.37 -1.57 -14.35
CA ILE A 34 -0.23 -0.29 -13.62
C ILE A 34 0.88 -0.36 -12.55
N PHE A 35 1.23 -1.56 -12.06
CA PHE A 35 2.33 -1.73 -11.11
C PHE A 35 3.69 -1.71 -11.81
N THR A 36 4.12 -0.53 -12.26
CA THR A 36 5.48 -0.38 -12.78
C THR A 36 6.45 -0.30 -11.61
N LYS A 37 7.49 -1.15 -11.64
CA LYS A 37 8.69 -0.96 -10.79
C LYS A 37 9.57 0.17 -11.33
N ALA A 38 9.13 0.84 -12.39
CA ALA A 38 9.89 1.88 -13.04
C ALA A 38 10.03 3.07 -12.09
N ASN A 39 11.26 3.55 -11.92
CA ASN A 39 11.52 4.80 -11.24
C ASN A 39 10.88 5.95 -12.05
N PRO A 40 10.25 6.94 -11.40
CA PRO A 40 9.55 8.04 -12.08
C PRO A 40 10.47 9.00 -12.87
N GLY A 41 11.80 8.86 -12.78
CA GLY A 41 12.76 9.67 -13.53
C GLY A 41 12.93 11.08 -13.01
N ILE A 42 12.57 11.32 -11.74
CA ILE A 42 12.65 12.61 -11.06
C ILE A 42 13.02 12.42 -9.59
N PRO A 43 13.60 13.45 -8.92
CA PRO A 43 13.79 13.41 -7.47
C PRO A 43 12.47 13.09 -6.75
N THR A 44 12.52 12.11 -5.85
CA THR A 44 11.32 11.55 -5.22
C THR A 44 11.49 11.45 -3.72
N SER A 45 10.50 11.96 -2.99
CA SER A 45 10.37 11.78 -1.54
C SER A 45 9.21 10.85 -1.27
N CYS A 46 9.51 9.67 -0.74
CA CYS A 46 8.49 8.73 -0.29
C CYS A 46 8.11 9.01 1.16
N VAL A 47 6.86 9.38 1.39
CA VAL A 47 6.33 9.68 2.72
C VAL A 47 5.18 8.73 3.01
N TYR A 48 5.23 8.03 4.13
CA TYR A 48 4.11 7.21 4.58
C TYR A 48 4.05 7.08 6.09
N THR A 49 2.88 6.66 6.56
CA THR A 49 2.60 6.40 7.97
C THR A 49 2.56 4.91 8.27
N SER A 50 2.95 4.52 9.47
CA SER A 50 2.98 3.14 9.95
C SER A 50 2.58 3.08 11.44
N GLY A 51 2.63 1.90 12.05
CA GLY A 51 2.31 1.68 13.46
C GLY A 51 0.82 1.45 13.76
N ILE A 52 -0.04 1.54 12.75
CA ILE A 52 -1.49 1.29 12.88
C ILE A 52 -1.81 -0.12 12.40
N LYS A 53 -2.63 -0.81 13.18
CA LYS A 53 -3.13 -2.14 12.87
C LYS A 53 -3.98 -2.12 11.58
N THR A 54 -3.45 -2.65 10.47
CA THR A 54 -4.11 -2.69 9.17
C THR A 54 -4.51 -4.11 8.77
N ILE A 55 -5.67 -4.28 8.15
CA ILE A 55 -6.13 -5.58 7.64
C ILE A 55 -5.15 -6.11 6.59
N SER A 56 -4.67 -7.34 6.77
CA SER A 56 -3.74 -8.00 5.84
C SER A 56 -4.34 -9.21 5.12
N SER A 57 -5.26 -9.91 5.77
CA SER A 57 -6.01 -11.02 5.18
C SER A 57 -7.27 -11.34 5.99
N LEU A 58 -8.21 -12.01 5.32
CA LEU A 58 -9.46 -12.47 5.91
C LEU A 58 -9.53 -13.99 5.81
N LYS A 59 -10.01 -14.64 6.87
CA LYS A 59 -10.34 -16.07 6.88
C LYS A 59 -11.85 -16.22 7.08
N ILE A 60 -12.56 -16.60 6.02
CA ILE A 60 -14.01 -16.82 6.04
C ILE A 60 -14.29 -18.22 6.60
N LEU A 61 -15.22 -18.33 7.55
CA LEU A 61 -15.48 -19.56 8.31
C LEU A 61 -16.69 -20.36 7.83
N SER A 62 -17.65 -19.70 7.17
CA SER A 62 -18.88 -20.34 6.68
C SER A 62 -18.87 -20.49 5.15
N ASN A 63 -19.76 -21.35 4.66
CA ASN A 63 -19.95 -21.64 3.25
C ASN A 63 -20.49 -20.40 2.50
N ASN A 64 -19.59 -19.50 2.10
CA ASN A 64 -19.82 -18.36 1.21
C ASN A 64 -20.60 -17.18 1.80
N SER A 65 -20.76 -17.08 3.12
CA SER A 65 -21.29 -15.87 3.76
C SER A 65 -20.15 -15.04 4.35
N PHE A 66 -20.07 -13.75 3.96
CA PHE A 66 -19.10 -12.79 4.50
C PHE A 66 -19.44 -12.35 5.94
N ASP A 67 -20.38 -13.02 6.59
CA ASP A 67 -20.89 -12.63 7.92
C ASP A 67 -19.98 -13.12 9.05
N ASN A 68 -19.17 -14.16 8.81
CA ASN A 68 -18.28 -14.74 9.81
C ASN A 68 -16.86 -14.90 9.26
N PHE A 69 -15.96 -14.00 9.69
CA PHE A 69 -14.56 -14.03 9.31
C PHE A 69 -13.63 -13.67 10.46
N TYR A 70 -12.42 -14.23 10.44
CA TYR A 70 -11.29 -13.72 11.22
C TYR A 70 -10.49 -12.74 10.39
N VAL A 71 -10.06 -11.65 11.03
CA VAL A 71 -9.18 -10.64 10.45
C VAL A 71 -7.78 -10.88 10.96
N ASN A 72 -6.84 -11.07 10.04
CA ASN A 72 -5.44 -10.95 10.34
C ASN A 72 -5.00 -9.52 10.08
N PHE A 73 -4.15 -9.02 10.96
CA PHE A 73 -3.63 -7.67 10.87
C PHE A 73 -2.12 -7.68 10.64
N ALA A 74 -1.63 -6.63 10.01
CA ALA A 74 -0.23 -6.31 9.86
C ALA A 74 -0.02 -4.83 10.18
N ASP A 75 1.25 -4.42 10.23
CA ASP A 75 1.62 -3.02 10.34
C ASP A 75 1.24 -2.22 9.08
N GLY A 76 0.86 -0.97 9.27
CA GLY A 76 0.43 -0.04 8.22
C GLY A 76 -0.20 1.23 8.79
N ASN A 77 -1.09 1.86 8.02
CA ASN A 77 -1.73 3.12 8.40
C ASN A 77 -3.24 3.00 8.71
N GLY A 78 -3.75 1.79 8.96
CA GLY A 78 -5.17 1.49 9.10
C GLY A 78 -5.88 1.13 7.79
N PHE A 79 -5.30 1.48 6.63
CA PHE A 79 -5.89 1.21 5.31
C PHE A 79 -4.97 0.37 4.41
N ALA A 80 -3.72 0.82 4.24
CA ALA A 80 -2.69 0.13 3.48
C ALA A 80 -1.64 -0.46 4.42
N THR A 81 -1.13 -1.64 4.08
CA THR A 81 -0.04 -2.27 4.83
C THR A 81 1.28 -1.52 4.58
N LYS A 82 2.18 -1.50 5.57
CA LYS A 82 3.51 -0.91 5.45
C LYS A 82 4.26 -1.43 4.22
N LYS A 83 4.12 -2.73 3.93
CA LYS A 83 4.68 -3.35 2.71
C LYS A 83 4.24 -2.66 1.42
N SER A 84 2.97 -2.26 1.33
CA SER A 84 2.45 -1.54 0.16
C SER A 84 2.95 -0.10 0.13
N LEU A 85 2.98 0.56 1.29
CA LEU A 85 3.42 1.95 1.42
C LEU A 85 4.91 2.11 1.09
N MET A 86 5.72 1.11 1.41
CA MET A 86 7.14 1.04 1.08
C MET A 86 7.44 0.68 -0.38
N ALA A 87 6.44 0.48 -1.25
CA ALA A 87 6.71 0.07 -2.64
C ALA A 87 7.59 1.09 -3.41
N CYS A 88 7.52 2.36 -3.04
CA CYS A 88 8.37 3.43 -3.55
C CYS A 88 9.87 3.20 -3.34
N THR A 89 10.30 2.42 -2.33
CA THR A 89 11.73 2.18 -2.04
C THR A 89 12.39 1.35 -3.14
N LEU A 90 11.60 0.71 -4.01
CA LEU A 90 12.11 0.06 -5.21
C LEU A 90 12.77 1.07 -6.16
N TRP A 91 12.38 2.35 -6.08
CA TRP A 91 12.92 3.43 -6.91
C TRP A 91 14.28 3.95 -6.43
N ASP A 92 14.69 3.66 -5.19
CA ASP A 92 15.98 4.02 -4.59
C ASP A 92 17.19 3.39 -5.34
N THR A 93 16.92 2.41 -6.19
CA THR A 93 17.94 1.75 -7.00
C THR A 93 18.41 2.59 -8.21
N SER A 94 17.70 3.67 -8.55
CA SER A 94 18.09 4.55 -9.65
C SER A 94 19.15 5.55 -9.16
N ARG A 95 20.39 5.38 -9.61
CA ARG A 95 21.52 6.29 -9.27
C ARG A 95 21.38 7.71 -9.85
N ASN A 96 20.34 7.96 -10.65
CA ASN A 96 20.21 9.19 -11.44
C ASN A 96 19.44 10.30 -10.71
N PHE A 97 18.68 9.97 -9.66
CA PHE A 97 17.80 10.92 -8.99
C PHE A 97 17.86 10.72 -7.47
N LYS A 98 17.88 11.81 -6.72
CA LYS A 98 17.81 11.80 -5.25
C LYS A 98 16.51 11.13 -4.80
N PHE A 99 16.62 10.07 -4.02
CA PHE A 99 15.51 9.41 -3.37
C PHE A 99 15.57 9.67 -1.87
N THR A 100 14.46 10.06 -1.28
CA THR A 100 14.36 10.28 0.17
C THR A 100 13.18 9.52 0.75
N HIS A 101 13.33 9.02 1.96
CA HIS A 101 12.36 8.14 2.61
C HIS A 101 11.98 8.66 3.99
N TYR A 102 10.68 8.83 4.23
CA TYR A 102 10.13 9.36 5.47
C TYR A 102 9.02 8.45 5.98
N GLU A 103 9.30 7.78 7.09
CA GLU A 103 8.31 6.99 7.83
C GLU A 103 7.82 7.80 9.04
N LEU A 104 6.50 7.86 9.19
CA LEU A 104 5.81 8.52 10.29
C LEU A 104 5.11 7.45 11.15
N GLU A 105 5.80 6.98 12.19
CA GLU A 105 5.30 5.89 13.03
C GLU A 105 4.23 6.37 14.03
N ASN A 106 3.16 5.60 14.17
CA ASN A 106 2.05 5.82 15.12
C ASN A 106 1.39 7.21 15.06
N PRO A 107 0.90 7.66 13.89
CA PRO A 107 0.35 9.01 13.75
C PRO A 107 -1.03 9.17 14.41
N LEU A 108 -1.64 8.13 14.99
CA LEU A 108 -2.91 8.29 15.74
C LEU A 108 -2.76 9.23 16.95
N ASN A 109 -1.53 9.54 17.36
CA ASN A 109 -1.19 10.57 18.35
C ASN A 109 -0.62 11.87 17.74
N LEU A 110 -0.57 11.98 16.40
CA LEU A 110 0.08 13.09 15.70
C LEU A 110 -0.81 13.55 14.55
N ASP A 111 -1.43 14.71 14.72
CA ASP A 111 -2.05 15.41 13.59
C ASP A 111 -0.98 15.60 12.50
N ILE A 112 -1.27 15.14 11.28
CA ILE A 112 -0.30 15.12 10.19
C ILE A 112 0.11 16.55 9.81
N HIS A 113 -0.73 17.54 10.12
CA HIS A 113 -0.43 18.97 9.99
C HIS A 113 0.41 19.52 11.18
N SER A 114 0.50 18.78 12.27
CA SER A 114 1.24 19.12 13.50
C SER A 114 2.55 18.37 13.65
N LEU A 115 3.10 17.78 12.58
CA LEU A 115 4.41 17.13 12.59
C LEU A 115 5.51 18.13 12.19
N PRO A 116 6.23 18.75 13.16
CA PRO A 116 7.37 19.63 12.85
C PRO A 116 8.41 18.96 11.98
N SER A 117 8.61 17.65 12.11
CA SER A 117 9.50 16.83 11.28
C SER A 117 9.01 16.77 9.83
N LEU A 118 7.72 16.53 9.57
CA LEU A 118 7.18 16.54 8.22
C LEU A 118 7.24 17.93 7.58
N LYS A 119 6.88 18.99 8.34
CA LYS A 119 7.00 20.38 7.88
C LYS A 119 8.45 20.78 7.59
N ARG A 120 9.40 20.40 8.44
CA ARG A 120 10.83 20.65 8.24
C ARG A 120 11.36 19.91 7.02
N ASN A 121 11.04 18.63 6.88
CA ASN A 121 11.50 17.81 5.74
C ASN A 121 10.87 18.26 4.41
N LEU A 122 9.60 18.69 4.43
CA LEU A 122 8.95 19.32 3.28
C LEU A 122 9.59 20.66 2.94
N LYS A 123 9.92 21.47 3.96
CA LYS A 123 10.61 22.75 3.78
C LYS A 123 12.01 22.56 3.22
N GLU A 124 12.79 21.63 3.75
CA GLU A 124 14.11 21.26 3.23
C GLU A 124 14.02 20.76 1.78
N PHE A 125 13.02 19.94 1.43
CA PHE A 125 12.80 19.52 0.04
C PHE A 125 12.40 20.66 -0.90
N ILE A 126 11.58 21.62 -0.43
CA ILE A 126 11.17 22.79 -1.21
C ILE A 126 12.35 23.75 -1.38
N ASP A 127 13.12 23.99 -0.33
CA ASP A 127 14.26 24.92 -0.31
C ASP A 127 15.44 24.35 -1.14
N ASP A 128 15.69 23.02 -1.14
CA ASP A 128 16.68 22.33 -2.01
C ASP A 128 16.39 22.48 -3.51
N ARG A 129 15.16 22.84 -3.92
CA ARG A 129 14.79 23.04 -5.33
C ARG A 129 15.05 24.45 -5.85
N HIS A 130 15.54 25.36 -5.01
CA HIS A 130 15.93 26.71 -5.45
C HIS A 130 17.37 26.81 -5.98
N ASP A 131 18.16 25.73 -5.89
CA ASP A 131 19.55 25.67 -6.36
C ASP A 131 19.73 24.84 -7.67
N LEU A 132 18.64 24.56 -8.41
CA LEU A 132 18.67 23.89 -9.73
C LEU A 132 18.17 24.79 -10.86
#